data_AF-A0A7K5MXB4-F1
#
_entry.id   AF-A0A7K5MXB4-F1
#
_cell.length_a   1.000
_cell.length_b   1.000
_cell.length_c   1.000
_cell.angle_alpha   90.00
_cell.angle_beta   90.00
_cell.angle_gamma   90.00
#
_symmetry.space_group_name_H-M   'P 1'
#
loop_
_entity.id
_entity.type
_entity.pdbx_description
1 polymer ?
#
loop_
_entity_poly.entity_id
_entity_poly.type
_entity_poly.pdbx_seq_one_letter_code
_entity_poly.pdbx_strand_id
1 'polypeptide(L)' 'MLMGLDRRRKMLGYLRRVNYSTFENTCKELGIQYSPPQPYTRRLTKRWMVKKALCI' A
#
# COMPACT_ATOMS: atom_id res chain seq x y z
N MET A 1 12.67 -4.78 11.08
CA MET A 1 13.35 -3.92 10.07
C MET A 1 12.34 -3.48 9.02
N LEU A 2 12.07 -2.18 8.85
CA LEU A 2 11.08 -1.64 7.88
C LEU A 2 11.38 -2.08 6.43
N MET A 3 12.67 -2.18 6.09
CA MET A 3 13.14 -2.62 4.77
C MET A 3 12.62 -4.01 4.36
N GLY A 4 12.40 -4.93 5.31
CA GLY A 4 11.86 -6.26 5.01
C GLY A 4 10.40 -6.20 4.54
N LEU A 5 9.61 -5.28 5.11
CA LEU A 5 8.23 -5.04 4.70
C LEU A 5 8.17 -4.40 3.32
N ASP A 6 9.07 -3.46 3.02
CA ASP A 6 9.14 -2.81 1.71
C ASP A 6 9.51 -3.79 0.60
N ARG A 7 10.48 -4.68 0.86
CA ARG A 7 10.86 -5.75 -0.07
C ARG A 7 9.68 -6.69 -0.34
N ARG A 8 8.96 -7.11 0.70
CA ARG A 8 7.75 -7.93 0.57
C ARG A 8 6.67 -7.23 -0.25
N ARG A 9 6.39 -5.95 0.02
CA ARG A 9 5.42 -5.16 -0.77
C ARG A 9 5.81 -5.06 -2.24
N LYS A 10 7.11 -4.90 -2.54
CA LYS A 10 7.63 -4.89 -3.92
C LYS A 10 7.38 -6.22 -4.62
N MET A 11 7.67 -7.35 -3.96
CA MET A 11 7.43 -8.69 -4.52
C MET A 11 5.95 -8.96 -4.76
N LEU A 12 5.07 -8.64 -3.79
CA LEU A 12 3.62 -8.77 -3.97
C LEU A 12 3.09 -7.90 -5.11
N GLY A 13 3.61 -6.67 -5.25
CA GLY A 13 3.28 -5.80 -6.37
C GLY A 13 3.71 -6.35 -7.73
N TYR A 14 4.84 -7.05 -7.80
CA TYR A 14 5.30 -7.74 -9.00
C TYR A 14 4.42 -8.97 -9.30
N LEU A 15 4.18 -9.83 -8.31
CA LEU A 15 3.33 -11.02 -8.45
C LEU A 15 1.94 -10.66 -8.96
N ARG A 16 1.31 -9.62 -8.41
CA ARG A 16 0.00 -9.14 -8.86
C ARG A 16 -0.04 -8.79 -10.36
N ARG A 17 1.07 -8.31 -10.94
CA ARG A 17 1.15 -7.93 -12.37
C ARG A 17 1.40 -9.15 -13.27
N VAL A 18 2.15 -10.14 -12.78
CA VAL A 18 2.57 -11.29 -13.58
C VAL A 18 1.59 -12.45 -13.49
N ASN A 19 1.18 -12.81 -12.27
CA ASN A 19 0.26 -13.93 -12.03
C ASN A 19 -0.65 -13.64 -10.83
N TYR A 20 -1.92 -13.38 -11.13
CA TYR A 20 -2.90 -13.01 -10.12
C TYR A 20 -3.34 -14.19 -9.24
N SER A 21 -3.38 -15.42 -9.77
CA SER A 21 -3.87 -16.58 -9.01
C SER A 21 -2.92 -16.97 -7.89
N THR A 22 -1.62 -16.97 -8.17
CA THR A 22 -0.59 -17.22 -7.14
C THR A 22 -0.56 -16.10 -6.11
N PHE A 23 -0.71 -14.84 -6.54
CA PHE A 23 -0.83 -13.70 -5.63
C PHE A 23 -2.01 -13.87 -4.65
N GLU A 24 -3.20 -14.21 -5.14
CA GLU A 24 -4.38 -14.40 -4.29
C GLU A 24 -4.19 -15.53 -3.26
N ASN A 25 -3.65 -16.67 -3.69
CA ASN A 25 -3.37 -17.81 -2.80
C ASN A 25 -2.34 -17.43 -1.73
N THR A 26 -1.23 -16.79 -2.12
CA THR A 26 -0.21 -16.36 -1.14
C THR A 26 -0.75 -15.33 -0.13
N CYS A 27 -1.62 -14.41 -0.56
CA CYS A 27 -2.27 -13.46 0.34
C CYS A 27 -3.21 -14.16 1.34
N LYS A 28 -3.93 -15.19 0.92
CA LYS A 28 -4.80 -16.01 1.78
C LYS A 28 -3.98 -16.85 2.77
N GLU A 29 -2.98 -17.58 2.30
CA GLU A 29 -2.13 -18.46 3.11
C GLU A 29 -1.36 -17.69 4.19
N LEU A 30 -0.81 -16.53 3.83
CA LEU A 30 -0.02 -15.70 4.73
C LEU A 30 -0.88 -14.69 5.54
N GLY A 31 -2.21 -14.70 5.37
CA GLY A 31 -3.14 -13.80 6.07
C GLY A 31 -2.88 -12.31 5.80
N ILE A 32 -2.46 -11.95 4.59
CA ILE A 32 -2.00 -10.59 4.25
C ILE A 32 -3.09 -9.85 3.48
N GLN A 33 -3.51 -8.71 4.02
CA GLN A 33 -4.27 -7.75 3.23
C GLN A 33 -3.32 -6.87 2.40
N TYR A 34 -3.35 -7.02 1.08
CA TYR A 34 -2.59 -6.17 0.17
C TYR A 34 -3.30 -4.82 -0.01
N SER A 35 -2.63 -3.73 0.36
CA SER A 35 -3.06 -2.37 0.07
C SER A 35 -2.11 -1.72 -0.95
N PRO A 36 -2.62 -1.23 -2.10
CA PRO A 36 -1.81 -0.48 -3.05
C PRO A 36 -1.19 0.77 -2.42
N PRO A 37 0.02 1.19 -2.85
CA PRO A 37 0.61 2.44 -2.38
C PRO A 37 -0.24 3.64 -2.82
N GLN A 38 -0.31 4.66 -1.97
CA GLN A 38 -0.94 5.93 -2.33
C GLN A 38 -0.18 6.58 -3.50
N PRO A 39 -0.89 7.24 -4.45
CA PRO A 39 -0.25 7.87 -5.60
C PRO A 39 0.64 9.06 -5.22
N TYR A 40 0.33 9.74 -4.11
CA TYR A 40 1.09 10.87 -3.62
C TYR A 40 1.36 10.72 -2.12
N THR A 41 2.63 10.70 -1.75
CA THR A 41 3.07 10.77 -0.35
C THR A 41 3.31 12.23 0.01
N ARG A 42 2.31 12.88 0.61
CA ARG A 42 2.39 14.27 1.07
C ARG A 42 2.44 14.31 2.59
N ARG A 43 3.15 15.30 3.12
CA ARG A 43 3.12 15.59 4.56
C ARG A 43 1.80 16.28 4.91
N LEU A 44 0.97 15.65 5.73
CA LEU A 44 -0.24 16.28 6.29
C LEU A 44 0.17 17.29 7.36
N THR A 45 0.22 18.57 6.99
CA THR A 45 0.43 19.67 7.95
C THR A 45 -0.88 20.12 8.57
N LYS A 46 -0.84 20.68 9.79
CA LYS A 46 -2.02 21.22 10.48
C LYS A 46 -2.81 22.20 9.60
N ARG A 47 -2.12 23.12 8.93
CA ARG A 47 -2.71 24.09 7.99
C ARG A 47 -3.45 23.40 6.84
N TRP A 48 -2.86 22.36 6.25
CA TRP A 48 -3.50 21.64 5.15
C TRP A 48 -4.75 20.89 5.62
N MET A 49 -4.72 20.26 6.80
CA MET A 49 -5.86 19.55 7.36
C MET A 49 -7.05 20.48 7.63
N VAL A 50 -6.82 21.64 8.26
CA VAL A 50 -7.87 22.64 8.51
C VAL A 50 -8.43 23.18 7.19
N LYS A 51 -7.56 23.54 6.24
CA LYS A 51 -8.00 24.00 4.92
C LYS A 51 -8.82 22.92 4.19
N LYS A 52 -8.40 21.66 4.26
CA LYS A 52 -9.10 20.56 3.60
C LYS A 52 -10.47 20.32 4.23
N ALA A 53 -10.60 20.40 5.56
CA ALA A 53 -11.86 20.26 6.27
C ALA A 53 -12.86 21.40 5.96
N LEU A 54 -12.37 22.63 5.77
CA LEU A 54 -13.20 23.78 5.38
C LEU A 54 -13.71 23.69 3.93
N CYS A 55 -12.92 23.12 3.03
CA CYS A 55 -13.21 23.06 1.59
C CYS A 55 -13.77 21.70 1.13
N ILE A 56 -14.30 20.90 2.05
CA ILE A 56 -15.12 19.71 1.76
C ILE A 56 -16.58 20.14 1.84
#